data_AF-A0A522RD66-F1
#
_entry.id   AF-A0A522RD66-F1
#
_cell.length_a   1.000
_cell.length_b   1.000
_cell.length_c   1.000
_cell.angle_alpha   90.00
_cell.angle_beta   90.00
_cell.angle_gamma   90.00
#
_symmetry.space_group_name_H-M   'P 1'
#
loop_
_entity.id
_entity.type
_entity.pdbx_description
1 polymer ?
#
loop_
_entity_poly.entity_id
_entity_poly.type
_entity_poly.pdbx_seq_one_letter_code
_entity_poly.pdbx_strand_id
1 'polypeptide(L)' 'MIKGDIVLIPFPFSDLNGSKLRPAVVLIESELDVTVCFITSQLKWQHSTYILVHSIVMSRIFYLIERGV' A
#
# COMPACT_ATOMS: atom_id res chain seq x y z
N MET A 1 13.66 2.54 7.86
CA MET A 1 12.55 3.09 7.05
C MET A 1 11.64 3.84 7.99
N ILE A 2 11.47 5.14 7.81
CA ILE A 2 10.70 5.91 8.78
C ILE A 2 9.20 5.81 8.50
N LYS A 3 8.39 5.93 9.55
CA LYS A 3 6.93 6.04 9.42
C LYS A 3 6.58 7.13 8.41
N GLY A 4 5.75 6.79 7.43
CA GLY A 4 5.35 7.67 6.33
C GLY A 4 6.12 7.45 5.02
N ASP A 5 7.24 6.73 5.04
CA ASP A 5 7.95 6.37 3.80
C ASP A 5 7.04 5.56 2.87
N ILE A 6 7.15 5.81 1.57
CA ILE A 6 6.54 4.98 0.54
C ILE A 6 7.63 4.07 -0.01
N VAL A 7 7.42 2.76 0.14
CA VAL A 7 8.33 1.73 -0.36
C VAL A 7 7.65 0.85 -1.39
N LEU A 8 8.47 0.25 -2.25
CA LEU A 8 8.02 -0.71 -3.24
C LEU A 8 8.46 -2.10 -2.80
N ILE A 9 7.50 -2.99 -2.53
CA ILE A 9 7.79 -4.34 -2.03
C ILE A 9 7.19 -5.41 -2.95
N PRO A 10 7.88 -6.55 -3.17
CA PRO A 10 7.29 -7.68 -3.86
C PRO A 10 6.24 -8.31 -2.95
N PHE A 11 5.00 -8.36 -3.42
CA PHE A 11 3.92 -9.04 -2.72
C PHE A 11 3.35 -10.14 -3.63
N PRO A 12 3.15 -11.36 -3.10
CA PRO A 12 2.57 -12.44 -3.88
C PRO A 12 1.16 -12.10 -4.34
N PHE A 13 0.72 -12.80 -5.38
CA PHE A 13 -0.69 -12.85 -5.70
C PHE A 13 -1.44 -13.74 -4.72
N SER A 14 -2.77 -13.69 -4.73
CA SER A 14 -3.61 -14.52 -3.84
C SER A 14 -3.43 -16.02 -4.05
N ASP A 15 -2.93 -16.43 -5.22
CA ASP A 15 -2.56 -17.80 -5.56
C ASP A 15 -1.10 -18.15 -5.22
N LEU A 16 -0.37 -17.23 -4.56
CA LEU A 16 1.03 -17.34 -4.17
C LEU A 16 2.01 -17.58 -5.35
N ASN A 17 1.55 -17.47 -6.59
CA ASN A 17 2.38 -17.67 -7.77
C ASN A 17 2.93 -16.33 -8.27
N GLY A 18 4.26 -16.17 -8.23
CA GLY A 18 4.93 -14.95 -8.65
C GLY A 18 4.69 -13.77 -7.70
N SER A 19 5.27 -12.61 -8.03
CA SER A 19 5.11 -11.40 -7.23
C SER A 19 4.86 -10.18 -8.10
N LYS A 20 4.07 -9.24 -7.57
CA LYS A 20 3.96 -7.88 -8.10
C LYS A 20 4.63 -6.93 -7.13
N LEU A 21 5.38 -5.98 -7.66
CA LEU A 21 5.83 -4.84 -6.90
C LEU A 21 4.63 -3.97 -6.54
N ARG A 22 4.36 -3.81 -5.24
CA ARG A 22 3.26 -3.02 -4.72
C ARG A 22 3.79 -1.87 -3.89
N PRO A 23 3.33 -0.64 -4.14
CA PRO A 23 3.64 0.47 -3.26
C PRO A 23 2.94 0.26 -1.93
N ALA A 24 3.62 0.62 -0.85
CA ALA A 24 3.07 0.60 0.50
C ALA A 24 3.62 1.76 1.34
N VAL A 25 2.80 2.30 2.23
CA VAL A 25 3.24 3.29 3.23
C VAL A 25 3.68 2.58 4.51
N VAL A 26 4.80 2.99 5.08
CA VAL A 26 5.30 2.48 6.36
C VAL A 26 4.46 3.06 7.49
N LEU A 27 3.80 2.20 8.27
CA LEU A 27 3.02 2.60 9.44
C LEU A 27 3.85 2.53 10.72
N ILE A 28 4.59 1.43 10.88
CA ILE A 28 5.42 1.12 12.05
C ILE A 28 6.64 0.33 11.57
N GLU A 29 7.83 0.68 12.06
CA GLU A 29 9.06 -0.10 11.91
C GLU A 29 9.49 -0.59 13.30
N SER A 30 9.90 -1.85 13.38
CA SER A 30 10.61 -2.44 14.51
C SER A 30 11.98 -2.97 14.05
N GLU A 31 12.76 -3.54 14.96
CA GLU A 31 14.09 -4.07 14.63
C GLU A 31 14.04 -5.22 13.60
N LEU A 32 12.97 -6.03 13.63
CA LEU A 32 12.85 -7.22 12.78
C LEU A 32 11.72 -7.15 11.77
N ASP A 33 10.71 -6.31 12.02
CA ASP A 33 9.48 -6.29 11.25
C ASP A 33 9.09 -4.87 10.83
N VAL A 34 8.34 -4.80 9.73
CA VAL A 34 7.71 -3.55 9.29
C VAL A 34 6.23 -3.80 9.04
N THR A 35 5.38 -2.99 9.66
CA THR A 35 3.96 -2.94 9.31
C THR A 35 3.77 -1.86 8.27
N VAL A 36 3.29 -2.26 7.10
CA VAL A 36 2.99 -1.36 5.98
C VAL A 36 1.51 -1.43 5.63
N CYS A 37 1.03 -0.42 4.90
CA CYS A 37 -0.25 -0.51 4.24
C CYS A 37 -0.12 -0.34 2.73
N PHE A 38 -0.71 -1.27 1.99
CA PHE A 38 -0.70 -1.24 0.54
C PHE A 38 -1.49 -0.08 -0.02
N ILE A 39 -1.04 0.31 -1.21
CA ILE A 39 -1.55 1.42 -1.99
C ILE A 39 -2.02 0.82 -3.33
N THR A 40 -3.29 1.00 -3.68
CA THR A 40 -3.88 0.49 -4.95
C THR A 40 -4.62 1.57 -5.71
N SER A 41 -4.51 1.59 -7.05
CA SER A 41 -5.24 2.51 -7.93
C SER A 41 -6.68 2.08 -8.23
N GLN A 42 -7.09 0.89 -7.75
CA GLN A 42 -8.43 0.36 -7.99
C GLN A 42 -9.45 0.92 -6.99
N LEU A 43 -10.32 1.81 -7.46
CA LEU A 43 -11.35 2.47 -6.63
C LEU A 43 -12.70 1.77 -6.61
N LYS A 44 -12.77 0.53 -7.09
CA LYS A 44 -14.04 -0.22 -7.17
C LYS A 44 -14.63 -0.49 -5.78
N TRP A 45 -13.80 -0.49 -4.74
CA TRP A 45 -14.18 -0.82 -3.38
C TRP A 45 -14.03 0.42 -2.50
N GLN A 46 -15.09 0.81 -1.78
CA GLN A 46 -15.06 1.92 -0.84
C GLN A 46 -15.53 1.42 0.53
N HIS A 47 -14.58 1.22 1.44
CA HIS A 47 -14.79 0.98 2.86
C HIS A 47 -14.39 2.23 3.67
N SER A 48 -14.95 2.34 4.87
CA SER A 48 -14.64 3.42 5.82
C SER A 48 -13.18 3.46 6.27
N THR A 49 -12.43 2.38 6.07
CA THR A 49 -11.00 2.27 6.44
C THR A 49 -10.05 2.84 5.39
N TYR A 50 -10.58 3.35 4.28
CA TYR A 50 -9.77 3.80 3.16
C TYR A 50 -9.50 5.29 3.21
N ILE A 51 -8.28 5.67 2.84
CA ILE A 51 -7.83 7.07 2.80
C ILE A 51 -7.42 7.39 1.37
N LEU A 52 -8.07 8.38 0.78
CA LEU A 52 -7.72 8.88 -0.55
C LEU A 52 -6.41 9.66 -0.48
N VAL A 53 -5.35 9.08 -1.03
CA VAL A 53 -4.10 9.79 -1.27
C VAL A 53 -4.19 10.48 -2.64
N HIS A 54 -3.94 11.79 -2.67
CA HIS A 54 -3.90 12.58 -3.90
C HIS A 54 -2.46 12.65 -4.39
N SER A 55 -2.21 12.26 -5.64
CA SER A 55 -0.92 12.51 -6.29
C SER A 55 -0.75 14.00 -6.59
N ILE A 56 0.39 14.58 -6.19
CA ILE A 56 0.77 15.96 -6.52
C ILE A 56 1.07 16.12 -8.02
N VAL A 57 1.41 15.02 -8.71
CA VAL A 57 1.59 15.02 -10.17
C VAL A 57 0.27 14.62 -10.82
N MET A 58 -0.30 15.58 -11.54
CA MET A 58 -1.62 15.55 -12.18
C MET A 58 -1.72 14.43 -13.23
N SER A 59 -2.03 13.22 -12.81
CA SER A 59 -2.58 12.13 -13.63
C SER A 59 -3.21 11.09 -12.72
N ARG A 60 -4.50 11.33 -12.42
CA ARG A 60 -5.50 10.46 -11.76
C ARG A 60 -4.97 9.11 -11.24
N ILE A 61 -4.51 9.07 -9.99
CA ILE A 61 -4.44 7.83 -9.23
C ILE A 61 -4.87 8.15 -7.79
N PHE A 62 -5.87 7.41 -7.33
CA PHE A 62 -6.45 7.51 -5.99
C PHE A 62 -6.21 6.18 -5.29
N TYR A 63 -5.90 6.23 -3.99
CA TYR A 63 -5.35 5.08 -3.28
C TYR A 63 -6.23 4.56 -2.14
N LEU A 64 -6.12 3.26 -1.88
CA LEU A 64 -6.88 2.48 -0.90
C LEU A 64 -5.91 1.78 0.06
N ILE A 65 -6.16 1.89 1.37
CA ILE A 65 -5.36 1.28 2.45
C ILE A 65 -6.03 -0.05 2.83
N GLU A 66 -5.50 -1.18 2.36
CA GLU A 66 -5.94 -2.51 2.83
C GLU A 66 -5.09 -2.96 4.03
N ARG A 67 -5.76 -3.39 5.10
CA ARG A 67 -5.07 -3.98 6.26
C ARG A 67 -4.45 -5.31 5.83
N GLY A 68 -3.12 -5.39 5.92
CA GLY A 68 -2.41 -6.67 5.96
C GLY A 68 -2.87 -7.45 7.20
N VAL A 69 -3.29 -8.69 6.98
CA VAL A 69 -3.42 -9.71 8.02
C VAL A 69 -2.03 -10.14 8.46
#